data_AF-A0A934T0L9-F1
#
_entry.id   AF-A0A934T0L9-F1
#
_cell.length_a   1.000
_cell.length_b   1.000
_cell.length_c   1.000
_cell.angle_alpha   90.00
_cell.angle_beta   90.00
_cell.angle_gamma   90.00
#
_symmetry.space_group_name_H-M   'P 1'
#
loop_
_entity.id
_entity.type
_entity.pdbx_description
1 polymer ?
#
loop_
_entity_poly.entity_id
_entity_poly.type
_entity_poly.pdbx_seq_one_letter_code
_entity_poly.pdbx_strand_id
1 'polypeptide(L)' 'MTHVPVHCCECLLCQSAEPHSERAYHHHINLFLSRLNEPQRRWFVALEALRIGHGGKHLLAQITGMSPTTI' A
#
# COMPACT_ATOMS: atom_id res chain seq x y z
N MET A 1 20.49 -3.19 -13.83
CA MET A 1 19.15 -2.72 -13.40
C MET A 1 19.00 -3.06 -11.92
N THR A 2 18.94 -2.07 -11.04
CA THR A 2 18.74 -2.33 -9.60
C THR A 2 17.28 -2.72 -9.37
N HIS A 3 17.06 -3.94 -8.87
CA HIS A 3 15.74 -4.41 -8.50
C HIS A 3 15.29 -3.65 -7.24
N VAL A 4 14.38 -2.68 -7.38
CA VAL A 4 13.82 -1.99 -6.21
C VAL A 4 12.85 -2.96 -5.52
N PRO A 5 13.03 -3.25 -4.22
CA PRO A 5 12.14 -4.16 -3.51
C PRO A 5 10.71 -3.61 -3.53
N VAL A 6 9.76 -4.49 -3.84
CA VAL A 6 8.32 -4.20 -3.85
C VAL A 6 7.76 -4.80 -2.58
N HIS A 7 7.06 -4.00 -1.78
CA HIS A 7 6.40 -4.50 -0.58
C HIS A 7 5.28 -5.47 -0.94
N CYS A 8 5.21 -6.60 -0.24
CA CYS A 8 4.12 -7.56 -0.34
C CYS A 8 3.04 -7.16 0.65
N CYS A 9 1.83 -6.88 0.16
CA CYS A 9 0.70 -6.49 1.01
C CYS A 9 0.44 -7.48 2.14
N GLU A 10 0.28 -6.95 3.35
CA GLU A 10 0.04 -7.69 4.59
C GLU A 10 -1.40 -7.54 5.11
N CYS A 11 -2.34 -7.07 4.28
CA CYS A 11 -3.75 -6.99 4.70
C CYS A 11 -4.36 -8.40 4.84
N LEU A 12 -5.41 -8.51 5.67
CA LEU A 12 -6.05 -9.79 5.97
C LEU A 12 -6.49 -10.56 4.71
N LEU A 13 -6.96 -9.85 3.68
CA LEU A 13 -7.40 -10.46 2.43
C LEU A 13 -6.21 -10.98 1.60
N CYS A 14 -5.09 -10.27 1.57
CA CYS A 14 -3.90 -10.73 0.84
C CYS A 14 -3.13 -11.84 1.55
N GLN A 15 -3.28 -11.94 2.87
CA GLN A 15 -2.74 -13.05 3.66
C GLN A 15 -3.57 -14.33 3.54
N SER A 16 -4.84 -14.23 3.12
CA SER A 16 -5.66 -15.41 2.89
C SER A 16 -5.19 -16.16 1.63
N ALA A 17 -5.44 -17.47 1.58
CA ALA A 17 -5.12 -18.28 0.40
C ALA A 17 -6.08 -18.01 -0.78
N GLU A 18 -7.16 -17.29 -0.54
CA GLU A 18 -8.23 -17.07 -1.51
C GLU A 18 -7.89 -15.89 -2.44
N PRO A 19 -7.98 -16.06 -3.77
CA PRO A 19 -7.90 -14.95 -4.70
C PRO A 19 -9.02 -13.93 -4.45
N HIS A 20 -8.68 -12.65 -4.46
CA HIS A 20 -9.66 -11.57 -4.32
C HIS A 20 -9.39 -10.45 -5.33
N SER A 21 -10.43 -9.70 -5.69
CA SER A 21 -10.38 -8.65 -6.72
C SER A 21 -9.29 -7.60 -6.46
N GLU A 22 -9.12 -7.21 -5.20
CA GLU A 22 -8.19 -6.15 -4.80
C GLU A 22 -6.70 -6.55 -4.83
N ARG A 23 -6.38 -7.85 -4.98
CA ARG A 23 -4.99 -8.33 -4.86
C ARG A 23 -4.07 -7.71 -5.90
N ALA A 24 -4.54 -7.64 -7.15
CA ALA A 24 -3.80 -7.02 -8.25
C ALA A 24 -3.62 -5.51 -8.01
N TYR A 25 -4.67 -4.85 -7.50
CA TYR A 25 -4.62 -3.43 -7.19
C TYR A 25 -3.59 -3.12 -6.09
N HIS A 26 -3.57 -3.89 -5.00
CA HIS A 26 -2.57 -3.76 -3.94
C HIS A 26 -1.13 -3.96 -4.46
N HIS A 27 -0.92 -4.93 -5.36
CA HIS A 27 0.38 -5.14 -6.00
C HIS A 27 0.79 -3.94 -6.86
N HIS A 28 -0.12 -3.40 -7.67
CA HIS A 28 0.16 -2.21 -8.49
C HIS A 28 0.46 -0.97 -7.66
N ILE A 29 -0.22 -0.76 -6.53
CA ILE A 29 0.12 0.32 -5.58
C ILE A 29 1.57 0.15 -5.11
N ASN A 30 1.96 -1.03 -4.65
CA ASN A 30 3.32 -1.25 -4.15
C ASN A 30 4.39 -1.12 -5.24
N LEU A 31 4.09 -1.56 -6.46
CA LEU A 31 4.96 -1.34 -7.62
C LEU A 31 5.13 0.15 -7.90
N PHE A 32 4.05 0.93 -7.89
CA PHE A 32 4.09 2.37 -8.07
C PHE A 32 4.92 3.05 -6.97
N LEU A 33 4.65 2.72 -5.70
CA LEU A 33 5.39 3.27 -4.55
C LEU A 33 6.89 2.93 -4.59
N SER A 34 7.27 1.77 -5.13
CA SER A 34 8.69 1.39 -5.30
C SER A 34 9.48 2.38 -6.17
N ARG A 35 8.81 3.18 -7.01
CA ARG A 35 9.45 4.16 -7.91
C ARG A 35 9.45 5.59 -7.36
N LEU A 36 8.82 5.80 -6.22
CA LEU A 36 8.67 7.11 -5.60
C LEU A 36 9.69 7.31 -4.47
N ASN A 37 10.08 8.57 -4.27
CA ASN A 37 10.81 8.96 -3.07
C ASN A 37 9.87 9.00 -1.84
N GLU A 38 10.44 9.10 -0.65
CA GLU A 38 9.65 9.02 0.60
C GLU A 38 8.55 10.09 0.69
N PRO A 39 8.78 11.40 0.43
CA PRO A 39 7.71 12.40 0.44
C PRO A 39 6.56 12.07 -0.52
N GLN A 40 6.86 11.63 -1.73
CA GLN A 40 5.85 11.26 -2.73
C GLN A 40 5.02 10.06 -2.29
N ARG A 41 5.67 9.03 -1.72
CA ARG A 41 4.95 7.86 -1.15
C ARG A 41 3.97 8.31 -0.06
N ARG A 42 4.43 9.13 0.88
CA ARG A 42 3.60 9.63 1.99
C ARG A 42 2.39 10.41 1.49
N TRP A 43 2.57 11.33 0.53
CA TRP A 43 1.47 12.12 -0.02
C TRP A 43 0.43 11.26 -0.75
N PHE A 44 0.89 10.32 -1.58
CA PHE A 44 -0.01 9.41 -2.29
C PHE A 44 -0.84 8.58 -1.30
N VAL A 45 -0.18 7.96 -0.32
CA VAL A 45 -0.86 7.10 0.65
C VAL A 45 -1.81 7.91 1.55
N ALA A 46 -1.48 9.14 1.91
CA ALA A 46 -2.39 10.02 2.65
C ALA A 46 -3.64 10.37 1.83
N LEU A 47 -3.50 10.66 0.53
CA LEU A 47 -4.63 10.94 -0.35
C LEU A 47 -5.55 9.73 -0.51
N GLU A 48 -4.98 8.54 -0.71
CA GLU A 48 -5.75 7.30 -0.79
C GLU A 48 -6.45 6.98 0.54
N ALA A 49 -5.81 7.26 1.69
CA ALA A 49 -6.43 7.07 3.00
C ALA A 49 -7.67 7.95 3.16
N LEU A 50 -7.61 9.21 2.69
CA LEU A 50 -8.75 10.12 2.68
C LEU A 50 -9.88 9.63 1.77
N ARG A 51 -9.53 9.08 0.60
CA ARG A 51 -10.50 8.50 -0.34
C ARG A 51 -11.23 7.30 0.26
N ILE A 52 -10.54 6.47 1.02
CA ILE A 52 -11.13 5.30 1.70
C ILE A 52 -11.98 5.72 2.91
N GLY A 53 -11.57 6.76 3.63
CA GLY A 53 -12.28 7.26 4.81
C GLY A 53 -11.89 6.51 6.09
N HIS A 54 -12.88 6.22 6.95
CA HIS A 54 -12.62 5.63 8.27
C HIS A 54 -11.89 4.28 8.16
N GLY A 55 -10.77 4.14 8.87
CA GLY A 55 -9.91 2.95 8.81
C GLY A 55 -8.93 2.92 7.63
N GLY A 56 -9.01 3.87 6.68
CA GLY A 56 -8.16 3.92 5.49
C GLY A 56 -6.67 3.98 5.79
N LYS A 57 -6.26 4.73 6.81
CA LYS A 57 -4.84 4.79 7.24
C LYS A 57 -4.31 3.44 7.71
N HIS A 58 -5.09 2.70 8.50
CA HIS A 58 -4.69 1.38 8.99
C HIS A 58 -4.64 0.35 7.85
N LEU A 59 -5.64 0.38 6.96
CA LEU A 59 -5.67 -0.49 5.79
C LEU A 59 -4.48 -0.22 4.87
N LEU A 60 -4.19 1.05 4.57
CA LEU A 60 -3.06 1.40 3.70
C LEU A 60 -1.71 1.13 4.34
N ALA A 61 -1.58 1.22 5.67
CA ALA A 61 -0.37 0.76 6.34
C ALA A 61 -0.10 -0.73 6.08
N GLN A 62 -1.12 -1.58 6.15
CA GLN A 62 -1.01 -3.00 5.82
C GLN A 62 -0.74 -3.24 4.32
N ILE A 63 -1.34 -2.43 3.45
CA ILE A 63 -1.13 -2.58 2.00
C ILE A 63 0.26 -2.16 1.58
N THR A 64 0.83 -1.11 2.18
CA THR A 64 2.03 -0.41 1.68
C THR A 64 3.29 -0.60 2.53
N GLY A 65 3.15 -1.17 3.73
CA GLY A 65 4.23 -1.31 4.71
C GLY A 65 4.63 0.02 5.36
N MET A 66 3.91 1.11 5.09
CA MET A 66 4.17 2.43 5.68
C MET A 66 3.57 2.53 7.08
N SER A 67 4.26 3.22 7.98
CA SER A 67 3.74 3.44 9.33
C SER A 67 2.47 4.31 9.30
N PRO A 68 1.40 3.96 10.03
CA PRO A 68 0.21 4.80 10.16
C PRO A 68 0.50 6.22 10.67
N THR A 69 1.57 6.41 11.46
CA THR A 69 2.00 7.73 11.96
C THR A 69 2.72 8.57 10.91
N THR A 70 3.14 7.94 9.80
CA THR A 70 3.81 8.60 8.66
C THR A 70 2.86 8.90 7.50
N ILE A 71 1.61 8.41 7.58
CA ILE A 71 0.51 8.66 6.63
C ILE A 71 -0.38 9.76 7.21
#